data_AF-A0AB73BT81-F1
#
_entry.id   AF-A0AB73BT81-F1
#
_cell.length_a   1.000
_cell.length_b   1.000
_cell.length_c   1.000
_cell.angle_alpha   90.00
_cell.angle_beta   90.00
_cell.angle_gamma   90.00
#
_symmetry.space_group_name_H-M   'P 1'
#
loop_
_entity.id
_entity.type
_entity.pdbx_description
1 polymer ?
#
loop_
_entity_poly.entity_id
_entity_poly.type
_entity_poly.pdbx_seq_one_letter_code
_entity_poly.pdbx_strand_id
1 'polypeptide(L)'
;MLIEKLIFKNKKLYIYYRNYYNKGDNYFNKILCFENVKSFTNTLEELAYSDELYKYLDKLSIKYFTRVFYRNKKTRKIYIFDTNYSKTIIEFNEEKEWNYREQKN
;
A
#
# COMPACT_ATOMS: atom_id res chain seq x y z
N MET A 1 -2.39 -9.20 4.74
CA MET A 1 -2.85 -8.81 3.39
C MET A 1 -1.83 -9.33 2.40
N LEU A 2 -2.27 -9.99 1.33
CA LEU A 2 -1.43 -10.45 0.22
C LEU A 2 -1.97 -9.86 -1.08
N ILE A 3 -1.16 -9.09 -1.82
CA ILE A 3 -1.57 -8.50 -3.09
C ILE A 3 -1.51 -9.57 -4.18
N GLU A 4 -2.62 -9.80 -4.85
CA GLU A 4 -2.73 -10.81 -5.91
C GLU A 4 -2.61 -10.16 -7.29
N LYS A 5 -3.15 -8.94 -7.44
CA LYS A 5 -3.26 -8.29 -8.73
C LYS A 5 -3.38 -6.78 -8.60
N LEU A 6 -2.66 -6.07 -9.47
CA LEU A 6 -2.86 -4.64 -9.71
C LEU A 6 -3.45 -4.44 -11.10
N ILE A 7 -4.49 -3.61 -11.21
CA ILE A 7 -5.11 -3.24 -12.49
C ILE A 7 -5.22 -1.72 -12.55
N PHE A 8 -4.67 -1.11 -13.59
CA PHE A 8 -4.90 0.29 -13.90
C PHE A 8 -5.88 0.43 -15.04
N LYS A 9 -7.07 0.99 -14.78
CA LYS A 9 -8.13 1.18 -15.77
C LYS A 9 -8.92 2.44 -15.45
N ASN A 10 -9.31 3.20 -16.48
CA ASN A 10 -10.11 4.42 -16.35
C ASN A 10 -9.52 5.43 -15.34
N LYS A 11 -8.19 5.60 -15.35
CA LYS A 11 -7.44 6.45 -14.41
C LYS A 11 -7.58 6.06 -12.92
N LYS A 12 -8.00 4.82 -12.65
CA LYS A 12 -8.08 4.24 -11.30
C LYS A 12 -7.15 3.03 -11.19
N LEU A 13 -6.46 2.93 -10.06
CA LEU A 13 -5.66 1.75 -9.69
C LEU A 13 -6.48 0.88 -8.74
N TYR A 14 -6.74 -0.35 -9.17
CA TYR A 14 -7.39 -1.38 -8.38
C TYR A 14 -6.33 -2.34 -7.84
N ILE A 15 -6.35 -2.58 -6.53
CA ILE A 15 -5.45 -3.52 -5.85
C ILE A 15 -6.32 -4.61 -5.26
N TYR A 16 -6.23 -5.81 -5.86
CA TYR A 16 -6.90 -7.01 -5.41
C TYR A 16 -6.00 -7.72 -4.41
N TYR A 17 -6.54 -8.06 -3.25
CA TYR A 17 -5.76 -8.68 -2.19
C TYR A 17 -6.56 -9.65 -1.33
N ARG A 18 -5.86 -10.65 -0.79
CA ARG A 18 -6.37 -11.53 0.25
C ARG A 18 -6.12 -10.91 1.60
N ASN A 19 -7.16 -10.81 2.42
CA ASN A 19 -7.02 -10.37 3.79
C ASN A 19 -7.22 -11.55 4.74
N TYR A 20 -6.12 -12.01 5.31
CA TYR A 20 -6.09 -13.10 6.29
C TYR A 20 -6.58 -12.64 7.65
N TYR A 21 -7.28 -13.52 8.36
CA TYR A 21 -7.76 -13.29 9.72
C TYR A 21 -7.59 -14.55 10.59
N ASN A 22 -7.64 -14.36 11.91
CA ASN A 22 -7.54 -15.43 12.92
C ASN A 22 -6.29 -16.33 12.82
N LYS A 23 -5.08 -15.74 12.80
CA LYS A 23 -3.77 -16.44 12.85
C LYS A 23 -3.66 -17.70 11.94
N GLY A 24 -4.36 -17.74 10.80
CA GLY A 24 -4.41 -18.90 9.91
C GLY A 24 -4.76 -18.58 8.46
N ASP A 25 -4.93 -19.65 7.66
CA ASP A 25 -5.14 -19.65 6.20
C ASP A 25 -6.51 -19.13 5.74
N ASN A 26 -7.37 -18.71 6.67
CA ASN A 26 -8.67 -18.14 6.34
C ASN A 26 -8.50 -16.70 5.83
N TYR A 27 -9.07 -16.42 4.66
CA TYR A 27 -9.02 -15.11 4.04
C TYR A 27 -10.34 -14.74 3.36
N PHE A 28 -10.54 -13.45 3.17
CA PHE A 28 -11.51 -12.92 2.22
C PHE A 28 -10.81 -12.07 1.17
N ASN A 29 -11.35 -12.05 -0.04
CA ASN A 29 -10.88 -11.19 -1.12
C ASN A 29 -11.41 -9.77 -0.93
N LYS A 30 -10.55 -8.77 -1.06
CA LYS A 30 -10.90 -7.35 -1.05
C LYS A 30 -10.25 -6.61 -2.21
N ILE A 31 -10.81 -5.45 -2.51
CA ILE A 31 -10.33 -4.54 -3.55
C ILE A 31 -10.15 -3.17 -2.93
N LEU A 32 -8.96 -2.58 -3.08
CA LEU A 32 -8.77 -1.14 -2.88
C LEU A 32 -8.83 -0.44 -4.23
N CYS A 33 -9.47 0.71 -4.26
CA CYS A 33 -9.54 1.57 -5.44
C CYS A 33 -8.89 2.91 -5.12
N PHE A 34 -7.86 3.27 -5.88
CA PHE A 34 -7.19 4.55 -5.80
C PHE A 34 -7.45 5.34 -7.08
N GLU A 35 -7.91 6.58 -6.90
CA GLU A 35 -8.09 7.53 -8.00
C GLU A 35 -7.04 8.63 -7.92
N ASN A 36 -6.84 9.34 -9.04
CA ASN A 36 -5.85 10.41 -9.17
C ASN A 36 -4.40 9.92 -8.98
N VAL A 37 -4.14 8.69 -9.40
CA VAL A 37 -2.80 8.08 -9.38
C VAL A 37 -1.97 8.68 -10.51
N LYS A 38 -0.81 9.24 -10.17
CA LYS A 38 0.20 9.73 -11.09
C LYS A 38 1.04 8.59 -11.64
N SER A 39 1.55 7.75 -10.73
CA SER A 39 2.34 6.56 -11.06
C SER A 39 2.23 5.54 -9.93
N PHE A 40 2.52 4.29 -10.25
CA PHE A 40 2.66 3.25 -9.24
C PHE A 40 3.76 2.28 -9.65
N THR A 41 4.43 1.71 -8.65
CA THR A 41 5.40 0.64 -8.81
C THR A 41 5.10 -0.48 -7.82
N ASN A 42 5.22 -1.71 -8.28
CA ASN A 42 5.13 -2.90 -7.45
C ASN A 42 6.46 -3.65 -7.58
N THR A 43 7.08 -3.96 -6.44
CA THR A 43 8.36 -4.69 -6.37
C THR A 43 8.12 -5.95 -5.55
N LEU A 44 8.38 -7.10 -6.19
CA LEU A 44 8.39 -8.43 -5.60
C LEU A 44 9.85 -8.78 -5.21
N GLU A 45 10.03 -9.67 -4.24
CA GLU A 45 11.33 -10.17 -3.68
C GLU A 45 12.03 -9.30 -2.63
N GLU A 46 12.97 -9.95 -1.91
CA GLU A 46 13.77 -9.54 -0.72
C GLU A 46 14.37 -8.12 -0.74
N LEU A 47 14.31 -7.44 -1.88
CA LEU A 47 14.69 -6.05 -2.14
C LEU A 47 13.66 -5.00 -1.66
N ALA A 48 12.51 -5.39 -1.11
CA ALA A 48 11.54 -4.45 -0.55
C ALA A 48 12.12 -3.54 0.56
N TYR A 49 13.25 -3.96 1.13
CA TYR A 49 14.07 -3.22 2.07
C TYR A 49 15.07 -2.28 1.39
N SER A 50 14.61 -1.40 0.48
CA SER A 50 15.46 -0.37 -0.12
C SER A 50 15.95 0.63 0.96
N ASP A 51 17.18 1.13 0.89
CA ASP A 51 17.73 2.14 1.82
C ASP A 51 16.83 3.37 2.02
N GLU A 52 16.14 3.82 0.97
CA GLU A 52 15.17 4.93 1.06
C GLU A 52 14.01 4.60 2.00
N LEU A 53 13.55 3.35 2.00
CA LEU A 53 12.50 2.88 2.89
C LEU A 53 13.00 2.80 4.33
N TYR A 54 14.19 2.23 4.56
CA TYR A 54 14.77 2.23 5.90
C TYR A 54 14.94 3.65 6.43
N LYS A 55 15.49 4.57 5.62
CA LYS A 55 15.59 5.99 6.00
C LYS A 55 14.23 6.62 6.29
N TYR A 56 13.20 6.27 5.52
CA TYR A 56 11.85 6.77 5.76
C TYR A 56 11.21 6.17 7.03
N LEU A 57 11.35 4.87 7.26
CA LEU A 57 10.85 4.18 8.45
C LEU A 57 11.61 4.60 9.72
N ASP A 58 12.92 4.75 9.64
CA ASP A 58 13.79 5.23 10.70
C ASP A 58 13.45 6.68 11.09
N LYS A 59 13.26 7.55 10.08
CA LYS A 59 12.72 8.91 10.29
C LYS A 59 11.35 8.91 10.99
N LEU A 60 10.56 7.85 10.81
CA LEU A 60 9.27 7.67 11.46
C LEU A 60 9.34 6.83 12.75
N SER A 61 10.53 6.40 13.16
CA SER A 61 10.79 5.52 14.31
C SER A 61 9.98 4.21 14.29
N ILE A 62 9.71 3.68 13.09
CA ILE A 62 8.99 2.42 12.90
C ILE A 62 10.00 1.27 12.83
N LYS A 63 10.07 0.47 13.90
CA LYS A 63 11.02 -0.64 14.04
C LYS A 63 10.58 -1.95 13.36
N TYR A 64 9.30 -2.10 13.04
CA TYR A 64 8.72 -3.29 12.41
C TYR A 64 7.40 -2.94 11.72
N PHE A 65 7.04 -3.68 10.66
CA PHE A 65 5.78 -3.47 9.93
C PHE A 65 4.58 -3.86 10.79
N THR A 66 4.06 -2.94 11.59
CA THR A 66 2.78 -3.13 12.30
C THR A 66 1.58 -2.81 11.44
N ARG A 67 1.78 -2.04 10.36
CA ARG A 67 0.72 -1.54 9.49
C ARG A 67 1.05 -1.85 8.04
N VAL A 68 0.03 -2.32 7.33
CA VAL A 68 0.07 -2.66 5.89
C VAL A 68 0.17 -1.39 5.01
N PHE A 69 -0.22 -0.22 5.55
CA PHE A 69 -0.26 1.05 4.83
C PHE A 69 0.54 2.13 5.55
N TYR A 70 1.39 2.83 4.80
CA TYR A 70 2.07 4.05 5.25
C TYR A 70 1.85 5.18 4.25
N ARG A 71 1.63 6.39 4.75
CA ARG A 71 1.39 7.58 3.93
C ARG A 71 2.47 8.63 4.19
N ASN A 72 3.07 9.13 3.12
CA ASN A 72 3.93 10.32 3.15
C ASN A 72 3.20 11.48 2.47
N LYS A 73 2.72 12.45 3.27
CA LYS A 73 2.03 13.65 2.77
C LYS A 73 2.95 14.51 1.89
N LYS A 74 4.20 14.71 2.33
CA LYS A 74 5.18 15.58 1.64
C LYS A 74 5.48 15.09 0.22
N THR A 75 5.62 13.78 0.04
CA THR A 75 5.90 13.19 -1.27
C THR A 75 4.66 12.75 -2.03
N ARG A 76 3.45 12.92 -1.46
CA ARG A 76 2.18 12.45 -2.02
C ARG A 76 2.23 10.96 -2.39
N LYS A 77 2.82 10.14 -1.50
CA LYS A 77 2.98 8.70 -1.70
C LYS A 77 2.26 7.87 -0.65
N ILE A 78 1.70 6.74 -1.07
CA ILE A 78 1.28 5.65 -0.21
C ILE A 78 2.17 4.45 -0.48
N TYR A 79 2.63 3.82 0.60
CA TYR A 79 3.40 2.60 0.60
C TYR A 79 2.53 1.49 1.17
N ILE A 80 2.37 0.41 0.41
CA ILE A 80 1.62 -0.79 0.81
C ILE A 80 2.61 -1.94 0.90
N PHE A 81 2.67 -2.56 2.08
CA PHE A 81 3.49 -3.74 2.36
C PHE A 81 2.59 -4.94 2.57
N ASP A 82 2.81 -5.98 1.79
CA ASP A 82 2.04 -7.21 1.92
C ASP A 82 2.85 -8.32 2.60
N THR A 83 2.19 -9.44 2.85
CA THR A 83 2.78 -10.57 3.59
C THR A 83 3.83 -11.35 2.80
N ASN A 84 3.99 -11.08 1.50
CA ASN A 84 5.04 -11.68 0.67
C ASN A 84 6.29 -10.79 0.59
N TYR A 85 6.44 -9.86 1.55
CA TYR A 85 7.48 -8.84 1.51
C TYR A 85 7.48 -8.04 0.21
N SER A 86 6.33 -7.90 -0.46
CA SER A 86 6.25 -7.03 -1.63
C SER A 86 5.92 -5.60 -1.20
N LYS A 87 6.39 -4.64 -2.00
CA LYS A 87 6.16 -3.22 -1.79
C LYS A 87 5.46 -2.62 -2.99
N THR A 88 4.30 -2.02 -2.75
CA THR A 88 3.63 -1.16 -3.73
C THR A 88 3.77 0.29 -3.32
N ILE A 89 4.32 1.13 -4.19
CA ILE A 89 4.34 2.59 -4.01
C ILE A 89 3.33 3.19 -4.98
N ILE A 90 2.46 4.05 -4.49
CA ILE A 90 1.49 4.80 -5.27
C ILE A 90 1.79 6.28 -5.08
N GLU A 91 2.08 6.99 -6.16
CA GLU A 91 2.24 8.45 -6.18
C GLU A 91 0.97 9.09 -6.76
N PHE A 92 0.50 10.17 -6.13
CA PHE A 92 -0.71 10.88 -6.54
C PHE A 92 -0.36 12.22 -7.21
N ASN A 93 -1.20 12.67 -8.14
CA ASN A 93 -0.99 13.98 -8.77
C ASN A 93 -1.10 15.12 -7.75
N GLU A 94 -2.02 14.98 -6.80
CA GLU A 94 -2.34 15.98 -5.77
C GLU A 94 -2.32 15.35 -4.38
N GLU A 95 -2.17 16.17 -3.33
CA GLU A 95 -2.39 15.68 -1.98
C GLU A 95 -3.89 15.41 -1.80
N LYS A 96 -4.28 14.15 -1.60
CA LYS A 96 -5.64 13.82 -1.15
C LYS A 96 -5.71 13.91 0.37
N GLU A 97 -6.65 14.66 0.93
CA GLU A 97 -7.09 14.40 2.30
C GLU A 97 -7.76 13.02 2.34
N TRP A 98 -7.29 12.11 3.21
CA TRP A 98 -7.88 10.78 3.33
C TRP A 98 -8.51 10.67 4.71
N ASN A 99 -9.84 10.63 4.77
CA ASN A 99 -10.57 10.26 5.97
C ASN A 99 -10.74 8.74 6.00
N TYR A 100 -9.83 8.05 6.69
CA TYR A 100 -9.91 6.60 6.92
C TYR A 100 -11.17 6.16 7.71
N ARG A 101 -11.92 7.10 8.30
CA ARG A 101 -13.15 6.83 9.05
C ARG A 101 -14.43 6.98 8.23
N GLU A 102 -14.38 7.63 7.08
CA GLU A 102 -15.57 7.92 6.26
C GLU A 102 -15.38 7.37 4.85
N GLN A 103 -15.45 6.05 4.73
CA GLN A 103 -15.78 5.44 3.43
C GLN A 103 -17.30 5.40 3.34
N LYS A 104 -17.92 6.51 2.92
CA LYS A 104 -19.33 6.47 2.51
C LYS A 104 -19.39 5.81 1.14
N ASN A 105 -20.17 4.72 1.07
CA ASN A 105 -20.49 3.99 -0.16
C ASN A 105 -21.15 4.91 -1.20
#